data_AF-A0A7Z8Y7Y0-F1
#
_entry.id   AF-A0A7Z8Y7Y0-F1
#
_cell.length_a   1.000
_cell.length_b   1.000
_cell.length_c   1.000
_cell.angle_alpha   90.00
_cell.angle_beta   90.00
_cell.angle_gamma   90.00
#
_symmetry.space_group_name_H-M   'P 1'
#
loop_
_entity.id
_entity.type
_entity.pdbx_description
1 polymer ?
#
loop_
_entity_poly.entity_id
_entity_poly.type
_entity_poly.pdbx_seq_one_letter_code
_entity_poly.pdbx_strand_id
1 'polypeptide(L)'
;MELTIAGKEIFPLNLGTNPFGWTATEPVAFDILDAYVERGGNFLDTADSYPSWYDGEGGASEKIIGDWFKKSGKREQIVLATKVAGKPSR
;
A
#
# COMPACT_ATOMS: atom_id res chain seq x y z
N MET A 1 4.13 24.09 -5.42
CA MET A 1 3.04 23.78 -4.47
C MET A 1 3.49 22.56 -3.70
N GLU A 2 3.74 22.70 -2.41
CA GLU A 2 4.20 21.61 -1.55
C GLU A 2 2.97 20.80 -1.15
N LEU A 3 2.95 19.50 -1.45
CA LEU A 3 1.88 18.60 -1.02
C LEU A 3 2.30 17.98 0.30
N THR A 4 1.51 18.20 1.35
CA THR A 4 1.81 17.68 2.69
C THR A 4 0.64 16.92 3.28
N ILE A 5 0.89 15.80 3.94
CA ILE A 5 -0.07 15.07 4.78
C ILE A 5 0.54 14.92 6.17
N ALA A 6 -0.18 15.37 7.20
CA ALA A 6 0.25 15.29 8.60
C ALA A 6 1.69 15.80 8.83
N GLY A 7 2.08 16.89 8.14
CA GLY A 7 3.41 17.49 8.26
C GLY A 7 4.54 16.76 7.53
N LYS A 8 4.24 15.73 6.73
CA LYS A 8 5.21 15.09 5.82
C LYS A 8 4.96 15.55 4.39
N GLU A 9 6.01 15.99 3.70
CA GLU A 9 5.99 16.16 2.24
C GLU A 9 5.67 14.83 1.56
N ILE A 10 4.83 14.87 0.52
CA ILE A 10 4.47 13.68 -0.26
C ILE A 10 4.87 13.80 -1.71
N PHE A 11 5.22 12.67 -2.30
CA PHE A 11 5.43 12.53 -3.72
C PHE A 11 4.14 12.88 -4.47
N PRO A 12 4.20 13.63 -5.59
CA PRO A 12 3.00 14.10 -6.30
C PRO A 12 2.17 12.98 -6.95
N LEU A 13 2.66 11.73 -6.91
CA LEU A 13 1.95 10.54 -7.37
C LEU A 13 1.79 9.55 -6.22
N ASN A 14 0.54 9.19 -5.90
CA ASN A 14 0.22 8.15 -4.93
C ASN A 14 0.17 6.77 -5.59
N LEU A 15 0.76 5.76 -4.96
CA LEU A 15 0.67 4.37 -5.42
C LEU A 15 -0.53 3.66 -4.76
N GLY A 16 -1.56 3.41 -5.56
CA GLY A 16 -2.68 2.56 -5.15
C GLY A 16 -2.31 1.07 -5.14
N THR A 17 -2.67 0.36 -4.07
CA THR A 17 -2.23 -1.03 -3.84
C THR A 17 -3.35 -2.06 -4.01
N ASN A 18 -4.47 -1.66 -4.61
CA ASN A 18 -5.62 -2.53 -4.92
C ASN A 18 -5.24 -3.86 -5.61
N PRO A 19 -4.27 -3.91 -6.55
CA PRO A 19 -3.87 -5.16 -7.20
C PRO A 19 -3.15 -6.17 -6.29
N PHE A 20 -2.64 -5.75 -5.13
CA PHE A 20 -1.76 -6.58 -4.30
C PHE A 20 -2.55 -7.71 -3.63
N GLY A 21 -2.13 -8.96 -3.90
CA GLY A 21 -2.84 -10.17 -3.49
C GLY A 21 -3.90 -10.62 -4.50
N TRP A 22 -4.11 -9.88 -5.59
CA TRP A 22 -5.01 -10.25 -6.69
C TRP A 22 -4.21 -10.50 -7.97
N THR A 23 -4.01 -9.47 -8.79
CA THR A 23 -3.24 -9.57 -10.04
C THR A 23 -1.74 -9.35 -9.85
N ALA A 24 -1.33 -8.79 -8.70
CA ALA A 24 0.06 -8.74 -8.26
C ALA A 24 0.27 -9.66 -7.06
N THR A 25 1.07 -10.71 -7.24
CA THR A 25 1.50 -11.59 -6.14
C THR A 25 2.38 -10.84 -5.15
N GLU A 26 2.61 -11.38 -3.95
CA GLU A 26 3.46 -10.72 -2.95
C GLU A 26 4.87 -10.35 -3.46
N PRO A 27 5.62 -11.25 -4.15
CA PRO A 27 6.92 -10.87 -4.71
C PRO A 27 6.82 -9.72 -5.73
N VAL A 28 5.82 -9.75 -6.61
CA VAL A 28 5.59 -8.68 -7.59
C VAL A 28 5.21 -7.37 -6.91
N ALA A 29 4.39 -7.42 -5.86
CA ALA A 29 4.05 -6.25 -5.06
C ALA A 29 5.28 -5.65 -4.39
N PHE A 30 6.21 -6.47 -3.90
CA PHE A 30 7.47 -6.00 -3.31
C PHE A 30 8.33 -5.30 -4.37
N ASP A 31 8.47 -5.88 -5.57
CA ASP A 31 9.19 -5.26 -6.67
C ASP A 31 8.59 -3.91 -7.07
N ILE A 32 7.25 -3.81 -7.10
CA ILE A 32 6.54 -2.55 -7.36
C ILE A 32 6.81 -1.53 -6.26
N LEU A 33 6.72 -1.93 -4.98
CA LEU A 33 6.96 -1.05 -3.84
C LEU A 33 8.40 -0.54 -3.82
N ASP A 34 9.39 -1.41 -4.04
CA ASP A 34 10.79 -1.03 -4.10
C ASP A 34 11.05 -0.09 -5.28
N ALA A 35 10.54 -0.40 -6.47
CA ALA A 35 10.69 0.45 -7.65
C ALA A 35 10.04 1.84 -7.49
N TYR A 36 8.90 1.92 -6.80
CA TYR A 36 8.22 3.19 -6.50
C TYR A 36 9.05 4.04 -5.52
N VAL A 37 9.54 3.43 -4.43
CA VAL A 37 10.35 4.13 -3.43
C VAL A 37 11.71 4.56 -3.99
N GLU A 38 12.36 3.73 -4.80
CA GLU A 38 13.60 4.08 -5.49
C GLU A 38 13.47 5.31 -6.39
N ARG A 39 12.26 5.61 -6.87
CA ARG A 39 11.95 6.78 -7.70
C ARG A 39 11.47 7.99 -6.87
N GLY A 40 11.59 7.93 -5.54
CA GLY A 40 11.21 8.99 -4.62
C GLY A 40 9.76 8.93 -4.15
N GLY A 41 9.02 7.88 -4.54
CA GLY A 41 7.65 7.66 -4.08
C GLY A 41 7.58 7.42 -2.57
N ASN A 42 6.62 8.04 -1.90
CA ASN A 42 6.46 7.90 -0.46
C ASN A 42 5.00 7.87 0.04
N PHE A 43 4.03 7.80 -0.87
CA PHE A 43 2.62 7.80 -0.52
C PHE A 43 1.94 6.55 -1.08
N LEU A 44 1.44 5.71 -0.18
CA LEU A 44 0.72 4.47 -0.51
C LEU A 44 -0.75 4.57 -0.08
N ASP A 45 -1.64 4.01 -0.89
CA ASP A 45 -3.07 3.91 -0.61
C ASP A 45 -3.57 2.47 -0.66
N THR A 46 -4.21 2.03 0.43
CA THR A 46 -4.77 0.68 0.61
C THR A 46 -6.19 0.73 1.21
N ALA A 47 -6.79 -0.42 1.51
CA ALA A 47 -8.08 -0.51 2.22
C ALA A 47 -8.27 -1.86 2.92
N ASP A 48 -9.10 -1.88 3.96
CA ASP A 48 -9.51 -3.10 4.68
C ASP A 48 -10.26 -4.11 3.78
N SER A 49 -10.81 -3.62 2.67
CA SER A 49 -11.55 -4.42 1.69
C SER A 49 -10.68 -5.00 0.59
N TYR A 50 -9.42 -4.60 0.43
CA TYR A 50 -8.66 -5.03 -0.75
C TYR A 50 -8.06 -6.44 -0.57
N PRO A 51 -8.24 -7.40 -1.53
CA PRO A 51 -9.11 -7.42 -2.70
C PRO A 51 -10.32 -8.38 -2.58
N SER A 52 -11.33 -8.00 -1.80
CA SER A 52 -12.46 -8.86 -1.41
C SER A 52 -13.44 -9.21 -2.54
N TRP A 53 -13.35 -8.55 -3.70
CA TRP A 53 -14.25 -8.76 -4.85
C TRP A 53 -13.84 -9.93 -5.76
N TYR A 54 -12.67 -10.54 -5.55
CA TYR A 54 -12.19 -11.67 -6.35
C TYR A 54 -11.65 -12.78 -5.45
N ASP A 55 -12.50 -13.72 -5.00
CA ASP A 55 -12.19 -14.88 -4.13
C ASP A 55 -11.12 -14.62 -3.06
N GLY A 56 -11.03 -13.37 -2.62
CA GLY A 56 -9.84 -12.80 -2.02
C GLY A 56 -10.17 -12.36 -0.61
N GLU A 57 -9.18 -12.45 0.27
CA GLU A 57 -9.37 -12.02 1.65
C GLU A 57 -9.23 -10.50 1.75
N GLY A 58 -10.26 -9.83 2.28
CA GLY A 58 -10.18 -8.41 2.59
C GLY A 58 -9.06 -8.13 3.60
N GLY A 59 -8.15 -7.22 3.23
CA GLY A 59 -6.96 -6.86 4.01
C GLY A 59 -5.69 -7.54 3.52
N ALA A 60 -5.74 -8.37 2.46
CA ALA A 60 -4.54 -8.99 1.89
C ALA A 60 -3.52 -7.94 1.41
N SER A 61 -3.96 -6.83 0.81
CA SER A 61 -3.05 -5.75 0.42
C SER A 61 -2.37 -5.09 1.62
N GLU A 62 -3.10 -4.86 2.73
CA GLU A 62 -2.53 -4.35 3.98
C GLU A 62 -1.50 -5.32 4.59
N LYS A 63 -1.80 -6.63 4.53
CA LYS A 63 -0.87 -7.67 4.99
C LYS A 63 0.43 -7.66 4.18
N ILE A 64 0.34 -7.63 2.84
CA ILE A 64 1.51 -7.59 1.95
C ILE A 64 2.37 -6.35 2.23
N ILE A 65 1.75 -5.17 2.37
CA ILE A 65 2.48 -3.93 2.72
C ILE A 65 3.15 -4.06 4.09
N GLY A 66 2.44 -4.63 5.07
CA GLY A 66 2.98 -4.88 6.40
C GLY A 66 4.20 -5.81 6.41
N ASP A 67 4.17 -6.87 5.59
CA ASP A 67 5.29 -7.80 5.46
C ASP A 67 6.47 -7.17 4.69
N TRP A 68 6.18 -6.34 3.68
CA TRP A 68 7.21 -5.53 3.02
C TRP A 68 7.88 -4.54 3.99
N PHE A 69 7.12 -3.89 4.88
CA PHE A 69 7.71 -3.02 5.91
C PHE A 69 8.63 -3.78 6.86
N LYS A 70 8.22 -4.97 7.34
CA LYS A 70 9.05 -5.81 8.21
C LYS A 70 10.36 -6.21 7.53
N LYS A 71 10.31 -6.53 6.23
CA LYS A 71 11.48 -6.96 5.46
C LYS A 71 12.40 -5.80 5.09
N SER A 72 11.84 -4.66 4.70
CA SER A 72 12.60 -3.54 4.14
C SER A 72 13.05 -2.51 5.18
N GLY A 73 12.37 -2.40 6.32
CA GLY A 73 12.60 -1.35 7.33
C GLY A 73 12.15 0.04 6.89
N LYS A 74 11.45 0.18 5.75
CA LYS A 74 11.11 1.49 5.14
C LYS A 74 9.85 2.15 5.71
N ARG A 75 9.29 1.67 6.84
CA ARG A 75 8.02 2.18 7.38
C ARG A 75 8.02 3.69 7.60
N GLU A 76 9.09 4.24 8.16
CA GLU A 76 9.18 5.68 8.47
C GLU A 76 9.24 6.60 7.24
N GLN A 77 9.63 6.03 6.10
CA GLN A 77 9.73 6.73 4.82
C GLN A 77 8.36 6.88 4.14
N ILE A 78 7.35 6.12 4.58
CA ILE A 78 6.05 6.02 3.89
C ILE A 78 4.93 6.72 4.67
N VAL A 79 4.19 7.55 3.95
CA VAL A 79 2.82 7.95 4.30
C VAL A 79 1.89 6.85 3.80
N LEU A 80 1.19 6.18 4.72
CA LEU A 80 0.24 5.12 4.39
C LEU A 80 -1.18 5.61 4.68
N ALA A 81 -2.02 5.67 3.65
CA ALA A 81 -3.45 5.89 3.78
C ALA A 81 -4.20 4.56 3.66
N THR A 82 -5.22 4.36 4.50
CA THR A 82 -6.14 3.22 4.41
C THR A 82 -7.58 3.70 4.51
N LYS A 83 -8.51 2.81 4.15
CA LYS A 83 -9.96 3.03 4.17
C LYS A 83 -10.60 1.90 4.97
N VAL A 84 -11.65 2.22 5.70
CA VAL A 84 -12.36 1.27 6.56
C VAL A 84 -13.80 1.08 6.09
N ALA A 85 -14.43 0.01 6.59
CA ALA A 85 -15.86 -0.34 6.44
C ALA A 85 -16.23 -1.12 5.17
N GLY A 86 -15.25 -1.58 4.37
CA GLY A 86 -15.52 -2.40 3.19
C GLY A 86 -15.18 -3.89 3.33
N LYS A 87 -14.64 -4.33 4.48
CA LYS A 87 -14.26 -5.73 4.70
C LYS A 87 -15.50 -6.63 4.88
N PRO A 88 -15.72 -7.69 4.07
CA PRO A 88 -16.96 -8.50 4.14
C PRO A 88 -17.14 -9.35 5.40
N SER A 89 -16.05 -9.72 6.07
CA SER A 89 -16.06 -10.62 7.23
C SER A 89 -16.05 -9.87 8.57
N ARG A 90 -16.60 -8.65 8.60
CA ARG A 90 -16.53 -7.75 9.75
C ARG A 90 -17.78 -7.84 10.61
#